data_AF-A0A1F9ZVY5-F1
#
_entry.id   AF-A0A1F9ZVY5-F1
#
_cell.length_a   1.000
_cell.length_b   1.000
_cell.length_c   1.000
_cell.angle_alpha   90.00
_cell.angle_beta   90.00
_cell.angle_gamma   90.00
#
_symmetry.space_group_name_H-M   'P 1'
#
loop_
_entity.id
_entity.type
_entity.pdbx_description
1 polymer ?
#
loop_
_entity_poly.entity_id
_entity_poly.type
_entity_poly.pdbx_seq_one_letter_code
_entity_poly.pdbx_strand_id
1 'polypeptide(L)'
;MTVAPWASTLVAVALIPVAFFFTHAYISGKKGLAYHKITGSIAVVWDLSLSIFYMIYRLFGGQVEGSSLDVQGALLVYFIAHGIIAVVVIALEIVVLAAALLYLWKARGLSLHKRLAPYLFVVWFAAFLSGEAVYVVNYVI
;
A
#
# COMPACT_ATOMS: atom_id res chain seq x y z
N MET A 1 -8.47 -19.77 16.02
CA MET A 1 -7.43 -18.75 15.87
C MET A 1 -6.10 -19.43 15.56
N THR A 2 -5.50 -19.10 14.44
CA THR A 2 -4.12 -19.50 14.10
C THR A 2 -3.18 -18.35 14.47
N VAL A 3 -1.97 -18.65 14.95
CA VAL A 3 -0.98 -17.61 15.25
C VAL A 3 -0.69 -16.81 13.98
N ALA A 4 -0.77 -15.49 14.08
CA ALA A 4 -0.49 -14.60 12.97
C ALA A 4 0.99 -14.75 12.55
N PRO A 5 1.27 -14.94 11.25
CA PRO A 5 2.63 -14.89 10.73
C PRO A 5 3.32 -13.60 11.15
N TRP A 6 4.46 -13.68 11.84
CA TRP A 6 5.18 -12.49 12.31
C TRP A 6 5.38 -11.45 11.21
N ALA A 7 5.75 -11.88 10.00
CA ALA A 7 5.99 -10.99 8.87
C ALA A 7 4.71 -10.28 8.41
N SER A 8 3.57 -10.97 8.41
CA SER A 8 2.27 -10.37 8.05
C SER A 8 1.81 -9.38 9.13
N THR A 9 1.99 -9.72 10.41
CA THR A 9 1.71 -8.82 11.54
C THR A 9 2.54 -7.54 11.46
N LEU A 10 3.84 -7.67 11.17
CA LEU A 10 4.73 -6.52 11.03
C LEU A 10 4.30 -5.62 9.88
N VAL A 11 3.96 -6.19 8.72
CA VAL A 11 3.49 -5.42 7.56
C VAL A 11 2.17 -4.72 7.88
N ALA A 12 1.19 -5.41 8.47
CA ALA A 12 -0.11 -4.82 8.84
C ALA A 12 0.07 -3.59 9.76
N VAL A 13 0.87 -3.74 10.82
CA VAL A 13 1.16 -2.63 11.74
C VAL A 13 1.95 -1.50 11.05
N ALA A 14 2.92 -1.85 10.19
CA ALA A 14 3.76 -0.88 9.50
C ALA A 14 3.00 -0.08 8.42
N LEU A 15 1.85 -0.56 7.95
CA LEU A 15 0.96 0.16 7.03
C LEU A 15 0.08 1.21 7.72
N ILE A 16 -0.10 1.15 9.05
CA ILE A 16 -0.90 2.15 9.78
C ILE A 16 -0.33 3.57 9.64
N PRO A 17 0.99 3.81 9.86
CA PRO A 17 1.60 5.12 9.57
C PRO A 17 1.46 5.53 8.11
N VAL A 18 1.55 4.58 7.18
CA VAL A 18 1.38 4.84 5.74
C VAL A 18 -0.04 5.36 5.47
N ALA A 19 -1.06 4.73 6.04
CA ALA A 19 -2.45 5.17 5.94
C ALA A 19 -2.65 6.59 6.48
N PHE A 20 -2.03 6.91 7.61
CA PHE A 20 -2.03 8.25 8.17
C PHE A 20 -1.41 9.26 7.19
N PHE A 21 -0.22 8.98 6.65
CA PHE A 21 0.46 9.89 5.74
C PHE A 21 -0.26 10.07 4.41
N PHE A 22 -0.82 9.01 3.82
CA PHE A 22 -1.64 9.11 2.61
C PHE A 22 -2.90 9.95 2.85
N THR A 23 -3.59 9.71 3.96
CA THR A 23 -4.80 10.46 4.33
C THR A 23 -4.48 11.93 4.57
N HIS A 24 -3.41 12.21 5.32
CA HIS A 24 -2.94 13.56 5.56
C HIS A 24 -2.56 14.26 4.24
N ALA A 25 -1.82 13.59 3.36
CA ALA A 25 -1.43 14.10 2.06
C ALA A 25 -2.64 14.42 1.18
N TYR A 26 -3.65 13.55 1.18
CA TYR A 26 -4.89 13.75 0.43
C TYR A 26 -5.67 14.97 0.92
N ILE A 27 -5.90 15.07 2.24
CA ILE A 27 -6.65 16.19 2.85
C ILE A 27 -5.89 17.50 2.68
N SER A 28 -4.60 17.52 2.99
CA SER A 28 -3.76 18.72 2.85
C SER A 28 -3.62 19.16 1.40
N GLY A 29 -3.55 18.21 0.45
CA GLY A 29 -3.52 18.49 -0.99
C GLY A 29 -4.80 19.13 -1.49
N LYS A 30 -5.97 18.64 -1.06
CA LYS A 30 -7.27 19.27 -1.35
C LYS A 30 -7.39 20.69 -0.80
N LYS A 31 -6.77 20.95 0.35
CA LYS A 31 -6.73 22.28 0.98
C LYS A 31 -5.60 23.18 0.45
N GLY A 32 -4.78 22.71 -0.48
CA GLY A 32 -3.66 23.48 -1.05
C GLY A 32 -2.49 23.73 -0.08
N LEU A 33 -2.41 23.00 1.04
CA LEU A 33 -1.36 23.20 2.05
C LEU A 33 -0.04 22.55 1.61
N ALA A 34 1.11 23.21 1.78
CA ALA A 34 2.39 22.72 1.26
C ALA A 34 2.85 21.34 1.77
N TYR A 35 2.38 20.91 2.95
CA TYR A 35 2.77 19.66 3.60
C TYR A 35 2.34 18.39 2.85
N HIS A 36 1.39 18.47 1.91
CA HIS A 36 0.95 17.32 1.11
C HIS A 36 2.10 16.68 0.32
N LYS A 37 3.09 17.50 -0.08
CA LYS A 37 4.25 17.05 -0.86
C LYS A 37 5.13 16.12 -0.02
N ILE A 38 5.42 16.51 1.21
CA ILE A 38 6.30 15.77 2.11
C ILE A 38 5.60 14.50 2.57
N THR A 39 4.38 14.64 3.11
CA THR A 39 3.62 13.50 3.64
C THR A 39 3.24 12.49 2.54
N GLY A 40 2.90 12.95 1.33
CA GLY A 40 2.63 12.07 0.21
C GLY A 40 3.87 11.30 -0.26
N SER A 41 5.03 11.96 -0.37
CA SER A 41 6.28 11.29 -0.74
C SER A 41 6.71 10.27 0.31
N ILE A 42 6.60 10.61 1.60
CA ILE A 42 6.89 9.67 2.69
C ILE A 42 5.98 8.45 2.60
N ALA A 43 4.66 8.66 2.40
CA ALA A 43 3.70 7.56 2.28
C ALA A 43 4.07 6.61 1.13
N VAL A 44 4.29 7.14 -0.08
CA VAL A 44 4.62 6.32 -1.25
C VAL A 44 5.95 5.59 -1.10
N VAL A 45 7.00 6.27 -0.63
CA VAL A 45 8.32 5.64 -0.45
C VAL A 45 8.24 4.54 0.61
N TRP A 46 7.53 4.79 1.72
CA TRP A 46 7.33 3.81 2.77
C TRP A 46 6.54 2.60 2.25
N ASP A 47 5.41 2.82 1.58
CA ASP A 47 4.57 1.75 1.04
C ASP A 47 5.34 0.87 0.05
N LEU A 48 5.99 1.48 -0.94
CA LEU A 48 6.79 0.76 -1.92
C LEU A 48 7.93 -0.03 -1.25
N SER A 49 8.56 0.53 -0.21
CA SER A 49 9.62 -0.16 0.53
C SER A 49 9.09 -1.40 1.24
N LEU A 50 7.93 -1.30 1.90
CA LEU A 50 7.27 -2.45 2.54
C LEU A 50 6.82 -3.49 1.53
N SER A 51 6.19 -3.06 0.44
CA SER A 51 5.69 -3.92 -0.63
C SER A 51 6.83 -4.71 -1.29
N ILE A 52 7.93 -4.03 -1.64
CA ILE A 52 9.13 -4.67 -2.21
C ILE A 52 9.77 -5.61 -1.19
N PHE A 53 9.95 -5.16 0.06
CA PHE A 53 10.50 -6.00 1.13
C PHE A 53 9.68 -7.28 1.31
N TYR A 54 8.34 -7.17 1.38
CA TYR A 54 7.46 -8.31 1.58
C TYR A 54 7.47 -9.27 0.40
N MET A 55 7.50 -8.75 -0.84
CA MET A 55 7.67 -9.56 -2.04
C MET A 55 8.99 -10.33 -2.05
N ILE A 56 10.11 -9.65 -1.76
CA ILE A 56 11.44 -10.26 -1.68
C ILE A 56 11.45 -11.33 -0.59
N TYR A 57 10.94 -11.02 0.60
CA TYR A 57 10.83 -11.96 1.71
C TYR A 57 10.08 -13.25 1.30
N ARG A 58 8.96 -13.12 0.59
CA ARG A 58 8.22 -14.28 0.06
C ARG A 58 8.97 -15.04 -1.03
N LEU A 59 9.68 -14.36 -1.93
CA LEU A 59 10.44 -14.97 -3.03
C LEU A 59 11.60 -15.83 -2.53
N PHE A 60 12.30 -15.41 -1.48
CA PHE A 60 13.46 -16.13 -0.92
C PHE A 60 13.07 -17.26 0.04
N GLY A 61 11.85 -17.80 -0.09
CA GLY A 61 11.42 -18.92 0.74
C GLY A 61 11.18 -18.54 2.19
N GLY A 62 10.73 -17.30 2.45
CA GLY A 62 10.06 -16.91 3.69
C GLY A 62 8.78 -17.71 3.88
N GLN A 63 8.91 -19.03 4.07
CA GLN A 63 7.87 -19.89 4.56
C GLN A 63 7.61 -19.44 5.98
N VAL A 64 6.48 -18.77 6.10
CA VAL A 64 5.78 -18.50 7.34
C VAL A 64 5.57 -19.82 8.07
N GLU A 65 6.45 -20.12 9.02
CA GLU A 65 6.23 -20.94 10.23
C GLU A 65 5.27 -22.13 10.11
N GLY A 66 5.39 -22.97 9.06
CA GLY A 66 4.66 -24.23 8.93
C GLY A 66 3.12 -24.15 8.95
N SER A 67 2.54 -22.95 8.99
CA SER A 67 1.10 -22.72 8.93
C SER A 67 0.77 -22.12 7.57
N SER A 68 0.61 -22.99 6.58
CA SER A 68 -0.14 -22.61 5.40
C SER A 68 -1.54 -22.23 5.88
N LEU A 69 -1.90 -20.95 5.79
CA LEU A 69 -3.31 -20.61 5.61
C LEU A 69 -3.81 -21.55 4.53
N ASP A 70 -4.85 -22.32 4.82
CA ASP A 70 -5.45 -23.17 3.80
C ASP A 70 -6.20 -22.24 2.84
N VAL A 71 -5.47 -21.70 1.86
CA VAL A 71 -5.97 -20.72 0.91
C VAL A 71 -6.83 -21.45 -0.12
N GLN A 72 -8.07 -21.74 0.26
CA GLN A 72 -9.05 -22.43 -0.56
C GLN A 72 -10.33 -21.61 -0.74
N GLY A 73 -11.10 -21.93 -1.76
CA GLY A 73 -12.41 -21.35 -2.03
C GLY A 73 -12.38 -19.83 -2.13
N ALA A 74 -13.21 -19.15 -1.33
CA ALA A 74 -13.36 -17.69 -1.36
C ALA A 74 -12.08 -16.94 -0.98
N LEU A 75 -11.25 -17.50 -0.09
CA LEU A 75 -10.01 -16.86 0.36
C LEU A 75 -8.95 -16.83 -0.75
N LEU A 76 -8.90 -17.86 -1.60
CA LEU A 76 -8.04 -17.89 -2.78
C LEU A 76 -8.44 -16.80 -3.78
N VAL A 77 -9.72 -16.69 -4.09
CA VAL A 77 -10.25 -15.67 -5.01
C VAL A 77 -9.93 -14.27 -4.48
N TYR A 78 -10.10 -14.06 -3.16
CA TYR A 78 -9.73 -12.81 -2.50
C TYR A 78 -8.25 -12.49 -2.69
N PHE A 79 -7.33 -13.41 -2.40
CA PHE A 79 -5.89 -13.13 -2.51
C PHE A 79 -5.45 -12.86 -3.95
N ILE A 80 -6.06 -13.52 -4.94
CA ILE A 80 -5.80 -13.24 -6.37
C ILE A 80 -6.26 -11.81 -6.70
N ALA A 81 -7.50 -11.46 -6.36
CA ALA A 81 -8.05 -10.14 -6.65
C ALA A 81 -7.27 -9.02 -5.93
N HIS A 82 -6.97 -9.22 -4.65
CA HIS A 82 -6.18 -8.30 -3.85
C HIS A 82 -4.76 -8.15 -4.40
N GLY A 83 -4.12 -9.24 -4.83
CA GLY A 83 -2.81 -9.21 -5.48
C GLY A 83 -2.80 -8.40 -6.78
N ILE A 84 -3.83 -8.54 -7.63
CA ILE A 84 -4.00 -7.73 -8.84
C ILE A 84 -4.14 -6.25 -8.48
N ILE A 85 -4.97 -5.92 -7.49
CA ILE A 85 -5.16 -4.55 -7.02
C ILE A 85 -3.84 -3.98 -6.49
N ALA A 86 -3.07 -4.75 -5.71
CA ALA A 86 -1.77 -4.33 -5.19
C ALA A 86 -0.79 -3.99 -6.32
N VAL A 87 -0.74 -4.78 -7.39
CA VAL A 87 0.09 -4.47 -8.57
C VAL A 87 -0.33 -3.15 -9.23
N VAL A 88 -1.64 -2.89 -9.34
CA VAL A 88 -2.16 -1.63 -9.87
C VAL A 88 -1.78 -0.45 -8.97
N VAL A 89 -1.87 -0.63 -7.65
CA VAL A 89 -1.45 0.37 -6.65
C VAL A 89 0.03 0.69 -6.81
N ILE A 90 0.91 -0.31 -6.83
CA ILE A 90 2.36 -0.14 -7.04
C ILE A 90 2.65 0.62 -8.34
N ALA A 91 1.98 0.26 -9.43
CA ALA A 91 2.14 0.96 -10.70
C ALA A 91 1.72 2.45 -10.61
N LEU A 92 0.59 2.73 -9.95
CA LEU A 92 0.12 4.10 -9.72
C LEU A 92 1.08 4.88 -8.82
N GLU A 93 1.62 4.28 -7.78
CA GLU A 93 2.61 4.87 -6.87
C GLU A 93 3.87 5.29 -7.63
N ILE A 94 4.43 4.38 -8.45
CA ILE A 94 5.60 4.67 -9.29
C ILE A 94 5.31 5.83 -10.23
N VAL A 95 4.16 5.83 -10.91
CA VAL A 95 3.79 6.90 -11.86
C VAL A 95 3.58 8.24 -11.15
N VAL A 96 2.87 8.25 -10.01
CA VAL A 96 2.60 9.46 -9.22
C VAL A 96 3.89 10.04 -8.63
N LEU A 97 4.78 9.18 -8.12
CA LEU A 97 6.09 9.59 -7.60
C LEU A 97 6.99 10.11 -8.72
N ALA A 98 7.08 9.40 -9.85
CA ALA A 98 7.85 9.86 -11.01
C ALA A 98 7.34 11.21 -11.53
N ALA A 99 6.01 11.39 -11.63
CA ALA A 99 5.40 12.65 -12.03
C ALA A 99 5.71 13.78 -11.02
N ALA A 100 5.74 13.48 -9.72
CA ALA A 100 6.12 14.43 -8.68
C ALA A 100 7.60 14.84 -8.79
N LEU A 101 8.50 13.88 -8.95
CA LEU A 101 9.94 14.13 -9.12
C LEU A 101 10.24 14.93 -10.39
N LEU A 102 9.60 14.58 -11.50
CA LEU A 102 9.71 15.33 -12.76
C LEU A 102 9.21 16.77 -12.61
N TYR A 103 8.15 16.99 -11.83
CA TYR A 103 7.65 18.33 -11.56
C TYR A 103 8.65 19.14 -10.74
N LEU A 104 9.27 18.54 -9.72
CA LEU A 104 10.30 19.20 -8.93
C LEU A 104 11.56 19.54 -9.75
N TRP A 105 11.91 18.71 -10.74
CA TRP A 105 13.14 18.92 -11.53
C TRP A 105 12.94 19.80 -12.76
N LYS A 106 11.80 19.72 -13.45
CA LYS A 106 11.59 20.38 -14.76
C LYS A 106 10.24 21.07 -14.90
N ALA A 107 9.48 21.26 -13.81
CA ALA A 107 8.11 21.82 -13.81
C ALA A 107 7.12 21.07 -14.72
N ARG A 108 7.43 19.83 -15.15
CA ARG A 108 6.58 18.98 -16.00
C ARG A 108 5.97 17.85 -15.18
N GLY A 109 4.77 17.37 -15.53
CA GLY A 109 4.14 16.24 -14.85
C GLY A 109 3.15 16.60 -13.73
N LEU A 110 2.99 17.90 -13.41
CA LEU A 110 2.03 18.35 -12.40
C LEU A 110 0.58 17.95 -12.73
N SER A 111 0.19 18.02 -14.00
CA SER A 111 -1.15 17.62 -14.45
C SER A 111 -1.41 16.13 -14.23
N LEU A 112 -0.43 15.29 -14.57
CA LEU A 112 -0.51 13.84 -14.38
C LEU A 112 -0.57 13.50 -12.89
N HIS A 113 0.31 14.09 -12.08
CA HIS A 113 0.30 13.91 -10.62
C HIS A 113 -1.04 14.31 -10.01
N LYS A 114 -1.56 15.51 -10.30
CA LYS A 114 -2.86 16.00 -9.81
C LYS A 114 -4.02 15.11 -10.24
N ARG A 115 -3.96 14.56 -11.45
CA ARG A 115 -5.01 13.68 -11.99
C ARG A 115 -5.00 12.32 -11.30
N LEU A 116 -3.82 11.72 -11.09
CA LEU A 116 -3.71 10.33 -10.64
C LEU A 116 -3.66 10.17 -9.11
N ALA A 117 -3.10 11.14 -8.38
CA ALA A 117 -2.97 11.04 -6.93
C ALA A 117 -4.29 10.77 -6.17
N PRO A 118 -5.45 11.36 -6.56
CA PRO A 118 -6.72 11.02 -5.93
C PRO A 118 -7.16 9.57 -6.15
N TYR A 119 -6.92 9.02 -7.34
CA TYR A 119 -7.26 7.63 -7.65
C TYR A 119 -6.33 6.67 -6.93
N LEU A 120 -5.03 6.99 -6.87
CA LEU A 120 -4.07 6.24 -6.06
C LEU A 120 -4.56 6.16 -4.61
N PHE A 121 -4.90 7.28 -3.99
CA PHE A 121 -5.38 7.29 -2.61
C PHE A 121 -6.61 6.38 -2.42
N VAL A 122 -7.62 6.48 -3.28
CA VAL A 122 -8.85 5.68 -3.15
C VAL A 122 -8.58 4.19 -3.30
N VAL A 123 -7.82 3.80 -4.33
CA VAL A 123 -7.54 2.38 -4.60
C VAL A 123 -6.62 1.80 -3.52
N TRP A 124 -5.57 2.54 -3.14
CA TRP A 124 -4.65 2.15 -2.06
C TRP A 124 -5.41 1.97 -0.74
N PHE A 125 -6.26 2.93 -0.36
CA PHE A 125 -6.98 2.89 0.91
C PHE A 125 -7.99 1.74 0.98
N ALA A 126 -8.67 1.46 -0.13
CA ALA A 126 -9.57 0.32 -0.24
C ALA A 126 -8.81 -1.02 -0.14
N ALA A 127 -7.66 -1.13 -0.81
CA ALA A 127 -6.79 -2.29 -0.70
C ALA A 127 -6.32 -2.48 0.74
N PHE A 128 -5.75 -1.45 1.36
CA PHE A 128 -5.32 -1.46 2.77
C PHE A 128 -6.42 -1.96 3.71
N LEU A 129 -7.60 -1.32 3.69
CA LEU A 129 -8.70 -1.73 4.58
C LEU A 129 -9.16 -3.16 4.34
N SER A 130 -9.20 -3.62 3.09
CA SER A 130 -9.55 -5.02 2.80
C SER A 130 -8.51 -5.99 3.34
N GLY A 131 -7.22 -5.65 3.23
CA GLY A 131 -6.10 -6.43 3.76
C GLY A 131 -6.16 -6.53 5.29
N GLU A 132 -6.32 -5.40 5.96
CA GLU A 132 -6.47 -5.33 7.42
C GLU A 132 -7.69 -6.11 7.91
N ALA A 133 -8.83 -5.98 7.22
CA ALA A 133 -10.05 -6.72 7.59
C ALA A 133 -9.83 -8.24 7.53
N VAL A 134 -9.21 -8.74 6.45
CA VAL A 134 -8.89 -10.16 6.33
C VAL A 134 -7.87 -10.59 7.39
N TYR A 135 -6.86 -9.77 7.67
CA TYR A 135 -5.89 -10.04 8.72
C TYR A 135 -6.56 -10.17 10.11
N VAL A 136 -7.38 -9.18 10.49
CA VAL A 136 -8.08 -9.16 11.79
C VAL A 136 -9.02 -10.37 11.93
N VAL A 137 -9.83 -10.66 10.90
CA VAL A 137 -10.81 -11.75 10.94
C VAL A 137 -10.16 -13.13 11.06
N ASN A 138 -8.98 -13.34 10.45
CA ASN A 138 -8.35 -14.66 10.43
C ASN A 138 -7.35 -14.88 11.58
N TYR A 139 -6.80 -13.81 12.16
CA TYR A 139 -5.66 -13.90 13.08
C TYR A 139 -5.85 -13.21 14.42
N VAL A 140 -6.83 -12.32 14.58
CA VAL A 140 -7.05 -11.56 15.81
C VAL A 140 -8.36 -11.95 16.49
N ILE A 141 -9.42 -12.15 15.72
CA ILE A 141 -10.74 -12.66 16.16
C ILE A 141 -10.75 -14.18 16.07
#